data_AF-A0A6A6HTK7-F1
#
_entry.id   AF-A0A6A6HTK7-F1
#
_cell.length_a   1.000
_cell.length_b   1.000
_cell.length_c   1.000
_cell.angle_alpha   90.00
_cell.angle_beta   90.00
_cell.angle_gamma   90.00
#
_symmetry.space_group_name_H-M   'P 1'
#
loop_
_entity.id
_entity.type
_entity.pdbx_description
1 polymer ?
#
loop_
_entity_poly.entity_id
_entity_poly.type
_entity_poly.pdbx_seq_one_letter_code
_entity_poly.pdbx_strand_id
1 'polypeptide(L)'
;MRLATLLPLLLAPLGALAAPAATPIDLAVRYSLDSRQARPPKPEPCERMTPAPNATETKARFDKFANAFIYTKNITEAFSYITKEYINHNPAAQNGFDSAWNILSPIWGSQNITPLRTTFNGTSNMGWLNYRSGSFGEVVDRYRWEGGCIAEHWDQGEKYPTST
;
A
#
# COMPACT_ATOMS: atom_id res chain seq x y z
N MET A 1 -57.61 -38.63 44.23
CA MET A 1 -57.55 -37.28 43.62
C MET A 1 -56.69 -37.37 42.38
N ARG A 2 -57.30 -37.05 41.22
CA ARG A 2 -56.64 -36.99 39.91
C ARG A 2 -55.85 -35.70 39.81
N LEU A 3 -54.68 -35.71 39.18
CA LEU A 3 -54.15 -34.52 38.50
C LEU A 3 -53.35 -34.97 37.28
N ALA A 4 -53.96 -34.79 36.10
CA ALA A 4 -53.32 -34.97 34.82
C ALA A 4 -52.66 -33.64 34.44
N THR A 5 -51.35 -33.65 34.19
CA THR A 5 -50.62 -32.50 33.67
C THR A 5 -50.55 -32.59 32.14
N LEU A 6 -51.27 -31.68 31.49
CA LEU A 6 -51.27 -31.47 30.04
C LEU A 6 -49.99 -30.73 29.61
N LEU A 7 -49.31 -31.28 28.60
CA LEU A 7 -48.15 -30.70 27.93
C LEU A 7 -48.64 -29.80 26.78
N PRO A 8 -48.27 -28.51 26.69
CA PRO A 8 -48.64 -27.70 25.54
C PRO A 8 -47.60 -27.86 24.42
N LEU A 9 -48.00 -28.40 23.27
CA LEU A 9 -47.24 -28.26 22.02
C LEU A 9 -47.36 -26.80 21.54
N LEU A 10 -46.28 -26.02 21.64
CA LEU A 10 -46.13 -24.78 20.90
C LEU A 10 -45.74 -25.12 19.45
N LEU A 11 -46.66 -24.93 18.50
CA LEU A 11 -46.31 -24.79 17.09
C LEU A 11 -45.71 -23.39 16.88
N ALA A 12 -44.41 -23.31 16.59
CA ALA A 12 -43.80 -22.10 16.07
C ALA A 12 -44.16 -21.94 14.58
N PRO A 13 -44.59 -20.75 14.11
CA PRO A 13 -44.74 -20.50 12.69
C PRO A 13 -43.35 -20.39 12.07
N LEU A 14 -43.04 -21.30 11.13
CA LEU A 14 -41.91 -21.15 10.21
C LEU A 14 -42.20 -19.96 9.30
N GLY A 15 -41.79 -18.77 9.74
CA GLY A 15 -41.67 -17.61 8.86
C GLY A 15 -40.56 -17.88 7.86
N ALA A 16 -40.91 -18.31 6.66
CA ALA A 16 -39.97 -18.35 5.55
C ALA A 16 -39.59 -16.90 5.19
N LEU A 17 -38.42 -16.44 5.67
CA LEU A 17 -37.78 -15.27 5.10
C LEU A 17 -37.39 -15.59 3.66
N ALA A 18 -38.23 -15.18 2.72
CA ALA A 18 -37.85 -15.11 1.31
C ALA A 18 -36.83 -13.96 1.19
N ALA A 19 -35.55 -14.29 1.25
CA ALA A 19 -34.50 -13.35 0.84
C ALA A 19 -34.71 -13.07 -0.66
N PRO A 20 -34.73 -11.80 -1.10
CA PRO A 20 -34.82 -11.51 -2.52
C PRO A 20 -33.62 -12.13 -3.24
N ALA A 21 -33.89 -12.92 -4.27
CA ALA A 21 -32.83 -13.45 -5.12
C ALA A 21 -32.14 -12.27 -5.80
N ALA A 22 -30.84 -12.10 -5.55
CA ALA A 22 -30.06 -11.03 -6.15
C ALA A 22 -30.15 -11.15 -7.68
N THR A 23 -30.54 -10.08 -8.35
CA THR A 23 -30.62 -10.06 -9.81
C THR A 23 -29.20 -10.00 -10.41
N PRO A 24 -29.02 -10.35 -11.70
CA PRO A 24 -27.73 -10.20 -12.37
C PRO A 24 -27.17 -8.77 -12.30
N ILE A 25 -28.06 -7.77 -12.26
CA ILE A 25 -27.70 -6.35 -12.08
C ILE A 25 -27.19 -6.11 -10.66
N ASP A 26 -27.85 -6.66 -9.63
CA ASP A 26 -27.37 -6.56 -8.24
C ASP A 26 -26.00 -7.22 -8.06
N LEU A 27 -25.75 -8.36 -8.73
CA LEU A 27 -24.44 -9.00 -8.72
C LEU A 27 -23.38 -8.14 -9.41
N ALA A 28 -23.68 -7.56 -10.56
CA ALA A 28 -22.74 -6.70 -11.29
C ALA A 28 -22.42 -5.40 -10.51
N VAL A 29 -23.43 -4.80 -9.86
CA VAL A 29 -23.25 -3.63 -9.00
C VAL A 29 -22.43 -3.99 -7.77
N ARG A 30 -22.71 -5.10 -7.08
CA ARG A 30 -21.89 -5.57 -5.95
C ARG A 30 -20.46 -5.85 -6.36
N TYR A 31 -20.25 -6.54 -7.47
CA TYR A 31 -18.91 -6.83 -8.01
C TYR A 31 -18.13 -5.54 -8.36
N SER A 32 -18.81 -4.53 -8.91
CA SER A 32 -18.22 -3.22 -9.20
C SER A 32 -17.85 -2.44 -7.94
N LEU A 33 -18.71 -2.48 -6.90
CA LEU A 33 -18.46 -1.84 -5.61
C LEU A 33 -17.33 -2.53 -4.85
N ASP A 34 -17.33 -3.87 -4.80
CA ASP A 34 -16.28 -4.68 -4.19
C ASP A 34 -14.93 -4.46 -4.88
N SER A 35 -14.92 -4.35 -6.21
CA SER A 35 -13.71 -4.04 -6.99
C SER A 35 -13.18 -2.62 -6.73
N ARG A 36 -14.07 -1.65 -6.51
CA ARG A 36 -13.66 -0.29 -6.10
C ARG A 36 -13.15 -0.24 -4.66
N GLN A 37 -13.73 -1.03 -3.76
CA GLN A 37 -13.27 -1.16 -2.38
C GLN A 37 -11.95 -1.93 -2.25
N ALA A 38 -11.60 -2.77 -3.22
CA ALA A 38 -10.35 -3.52 -3.22
C ALA A 38 -9.09 -2.68 -3.54
N ARG A 39 -9.21 -1.51 -4.18
CA ARG A 39 -8.05 -0.67 -4.48
C ARG A 39 -7.70 0.18 -3.25
N PRO A 40 -6.43 0.20 -2.81
CA PRO A 40 -6.02 1.06 -1.71
C PRO A 40 -6.33 2.53 -2.04
N PRO A 41 -6.74 3.36 -1.05
CA PRO A 41 -7.03 4.77 -1.29
C PRO A 41 -5.75 5.50 -1.71
N LYS A 42 -5.81 6.35 -2.74
CA LYS A 42 -4.67 7.15 -3.18
C LYS A 42 -4.43 8.29 -2.17
N PRO A 43 -3.21 8.42 -1.59
CA PRO A 43 -2.92 9.54 -0.71
C PRO A 43 -2.69 10.81 -1.52
N GLU A 44 -2.69 11.96 -0.85
CA GLU A 44 -2.15 13.19 -1.43
C GLU A 44 -0.62 13.08 -1.58
N PRO A 45 -0.03 13.66 -2.64
CA PRO A 45 1.42 13.73 -2.77
C PRO A 45 2.08 14.50 -1.61
N CYS A 46 3.31 14.14 -1.29
CA CYS A 46 4.10 14.81 -0.26
C CYS A 46 4.41 16.25 -0.66
N GLU A 47 4.11 17.20 0.24
CA GLU A 47 4.51 18.60 0.11
C GLU A 47 5.86 18.84 0.78
N ARG A 48 6.79 19.47 0.07
CA ARG A 48 8.12 19.80 0.60
C ARG A 48 8.01 20.79 1.75
N MET A 49 8.73 20.51 2.83
CA MET A 49 8.75 21.33 4.05
C MET A 49 9.67 22.55 3.90
N THR A 50 9.26 23.69 4.46
CA THR A 50 10.07 24.91 4.57
C THR A 50 10.08 25.41 6.03
N PRO A 51 11.24 25.45 6.72
CA PRO A 51 12.56 25.02 6.24
C PRO A 51 12.61 23.50 5.97
N ALA A 52 13.55 23.09 5.13
CA ALA A 52 13.77 21.67 4.87
C ALA A 52 14.21 20.95 6.17
N PRO A 53 13.76 19.70 6.41
CA PRO A 53 14.17 18.93 7.56
C PRO A 53 15.66 18.61 7.49
N ASN A 54 16.28 18.46 8.64
CA ASN A 54 17.67 18.01 8.71
C ASN A 54 17.79 16.51 8.34
N ALA A 55 19.02 16.00 8.26
CA ALA A 55 19.30 14.63 7.87
C ALA A 55 18.66 13.58 8.82
N THR A 56 18.59 13.87 10.13
CA THR A 56 17.99 12.96 11.13
C THR A 56 16.48 12.88 10.94
N GLU A 57 15.82 14.02 10.74
CA GLU A 57 14.39 14.10 10.48
C GLU A 57 14.03 13.43 9.14
N THR A 58 14.82 13.67 8.10
CA THR A 58 14.64 13.02 6.80
C THR A 58 14.84 11.52 6.90
N LYS A 59 15.86 11.06 7.64
CA LYS A 59 16.05 9.63 7.91
C LYS A 59 14.83 9.02 8.61
N ALA A 60 14.26 9.68 9.61
CA ALA A 60 13.08 9.17 10.31
C ALA A 60 11.87 9.03 9.36
N ARG A 61 11.73 9.94 8.38
CA ARG A 61 10.72 9.82 7.32
C ARG A 61 11.03 8.67 6.35
N PHE A 62 12.29 8.49 5.98
CA PHE A 62 12.75 7.34 5.20
C PHE A 62 12.43 6.01 5.90
N ASP A 63 12.70 5.90 7.21
CA ASP A 63 12.44 4.67 7.97
C ASP A 63 10.93 4.34 7.98
N LYS A 64 10.06 5.36 8.08
CA LYS A 64 8.59 5.18 7.97
C LYS A 64 8.16 4.77 6.57
N PHE A 65 8.69 5.41 5.54
CA PHE A 65 8.46 5.04 4.15
C PHE A 65 8.87 3.58 3.89
N ALA A 66 10.08 3.18 4.33
CA ALA A 66 10.58 1.83 4.18
C ALA A 66 9.65 0.81 4.87
N ASN A 67 9.25 1.09 6.11
CA ASN A 67 8.29 0.26 6.85
C ASN A 67 6.94 0.13 6.12
N ALA A 68 6.41 1.24 5.61
CA ALA A 68 5.17 1.25 4.83
C ALA A 68 5.30 0.43 3.54
N PHE A 69 6.40 0.61 2.81
CA PHE A 69 6.56 0.05 1.47
C PHE A 69 6.88 -1.44 1.47
N ILE A 70 7.93 -1.88 2.20
CA ILE A 70 8.45 -3.26 2.06
C ILE A 70 8.14 -4.18 3.24
N TYR A 71 7.79 -3.64 4.42
CA TYR A 71 7.49 -4.46 5.61
C TYR A 71 5.99 -4.68 5.79
N THR A 72 5.22 -3.58 5.80
CA THR A 72 3.75 -3.64 6.00
C THR A 72 2.97 -3.66 4.69
N LYS A 73 3.61 -3.31 3.58
CA LYS A 73 3.00 -3.17 2.23
C LYS A 73 1.80 -2.23 2.22
N ASN A 74 1.76 -1.25 3.12
CA ASN A 74 0.80 -0.16 3.11
C ASN A 74 1.20 0.86 2.05
N ILE A 75 0.78 0.61 0.80
CA ILE A 75 1.15 1.45 -0.33
C ILE A 75 0.56 2.86 -0.25
N THR A 76 -0.59 3.04 0.40
CA THR A 76 -1.16 4.37 0.66
C THR A 76 -0.25 5.19 1.56
N GLU A 77 0.22 4.62 2.68
CA GLU A 77 1.18 5.31 3.56
C GLU A 77 2.52 5.55 2.84
N ALA A 78 3.02 4.56 2.08
CA ALA A 78 4.30 4.71 1.37
C ALA A 78 4.27 5.88 0.37
N PHE A 79 3.18 6.01 -0.40
CA PHE A 79 3.07 7.07 -1.40
C PHE A 79 2.90 8.46 -0.79
N SER A 80 2.45 8.61 0.45
CA SER A 80 2.37 9.94 1.09
C SER A 80 3.74 10.60 1.33
N TYR A 81 4.84 9.89 1.09
CA TYR A 81 6.20 10.43 1.16
C TYR A 81 6.75 10.87 -0.21
N ILE A 82 6.01 10.70 -1.31
CA ILE A 82 6.49 10.96 -2.68
C ILE A 82 5.91 12.28 -3.21
N THR A 83 6.75 13.14 -3.80
CA THR A 83 6.28 14.40 -4.38
C THR A 83 5.48 14.17 -5.67
N LYS A 84 4.60 15.12 -6.01
CA LYS A 84 3.74 15.01 -7.21
C LYS A 84 4.55 14.88 -8.50
N GLU A 85 5.69 15.56 -8.56
CA GLU A 85 6.60 15.70 -9.68
C GLU A 85 7.86 14.83 -9.56
N TYR A 86 7.83 13.77 -8.73
CA TYR A 86 9.01 12.92 -8.56
C TYR A 86 9.46 12.32 -9.91
N ILE A 87 10.78 12.25 -10.10
CA ILE A 87 11.39 11.71 -11.32
C ILE A 87 11.59 10.20 -11.16
N ASN A 88 11.19 9.42 -12.17
CA ASN A 88 11.37 7.96 -12.18
C ASN A 88 12.31 7.56 -13.31
N HIS A 89 13.37 6.83 -12.96
CA HIS A 89 14.35 6.32 -13.92
C HIS A 89 14.04 4.91 -14.43
N ASN A 90 12.97 4.25 -13.94
CA ASN A 90 12.52 2.98 -14.50
C ASN A 90 11.89 3.20 -15.90
N PRO A 91 12.40 2.57 -16.98
CA PRO A 91 11.84 2.75 -18.34
C PRO A 91 10.39 2.31 -18.51
N ALA A 92 9.85 1.50 -17.59
CA ALA A 92 8.45 1.08 -17.59
C ALA A 92 7.50 2.12 -16.97
N ALA A 93 8.03 3.19 -16.36
CA ALA A 93 7.26 4.25 -15.71
C ALA A 93 7.54 5.62 -16.35
N GLN A 94 6.54 6.50 -16.28
CA GLN A 94 6.75 7.92 -16.56
C GLN A 94 7.08 8.65 -15.25
N ASN A 95 7.61 9.87 -15.37
CA ASN A 95 7.75 10.77 -14.22
C ASN A 95 6.38 11.08 -13.60
N GLY A 96 6.39 11.40 -12.32
CA GLY A 96 5.25 11.91 -11.57
C GLY A 96 4.50 10.84 -10.79
N PHE A 97 3.97 11.28 -9.64
CA PHE A 97 3.31 10.48 -8.60
C PHE A 97 2.25 9.51 -9.17
N ASP A 98 1.42 10.00 -10.08
CA ASP A 98 0.30 9.24 -10.62
C ASP A 98 0.75 8.05 -11.49
N SER A 99 1.90 8.15 -12.18
CA SER A 99 2.41 7.07 -13.00
C SER A 99 2.79 5.86 -12.13
N ALA A 100 3.63 6.06 -11.11
CA ALA A 100 3.99 4.98 -10.19
C ALA A 100 2.79 4.47 -9.40
N TRP A 101 1.88 5.36 -8.98
CA TRP A 101 0.69 4.95 -8.24
C TRP A 101 -0.16 3.99 -9.08
N ASN A 102 -0.39 4.31 -10.36
CA ASN A 102 -1.19 3.47 -11.24
C ASN A 102 -0.54 2.12 -11.55
N ILE A 103 0.79 2.06 -11.60
CA ILE A 103 1.53 0.81 -11.80
C ILE A 103 1.51 -0.06 -10.53
N LEU A 104 1.82 0.51 -9.36
CA LEU A 104 2.07 -0.26 -8.15
C LEU A 104 0.81 -0.51 -7.29
N SER A 105 -0.08 0.48 -7.14
CA SER A 105 -1.25 0.36 -6.24
C SER A 105 -2.15 -0.87 -6.49
N PRO A 106 -2.34 -1.37 -7.73
CA PRO A 106 -3.18 -2.55 -7.95
C PRO A 106 -2.53 -3.87 -7.50
N ILE A 107 -1.20 -3.92 -7.41
CA ILE A 107 -0.45 -5.18 -7.27
C ILE A 107 0.37 -5.27 -5.98
N TRP A 108 0.68 -4.15 -5.32
CA TRP A 108 1.69 -4.13 -4.27
C TRP A 108 1.30 -4.93 -3.02
N GLY A 109 0.04 -4.81 -2.59
CA GLY A 109 -0.45 -5.51 -1.39
C GLY A 109 -0.33 -7.04 -1.47
N SER A 110 -0.46 -7.61 -2.68
CA SER A 110 -0.36 -9.04 -2.93
C SER A 110 1.07 -9.53 -3.17
N GLN A 111 2.05 -8.63 -3.26
CA GLN A 111 3.45 -9.03 -3.43
C GLN A 111 3.93 -9.85 -2.24
N ASN A 112 4.65 -10.94 -2.53
CA ASN A 112 5.43 -11.65 -1.53
C ASN A 112 6.79 -10.94 -1.39
N ILE A 113 6.93 -10.07 -0.40
CA ILE A 113 8.14 -9.27 -0.16
C ILE A 113 8.91 -9.82 1.03
N THR A 114 10.20 -10.08 0.84
CA THR A 114 11.16 -10.34 1.91
C THR A 114 12.15 -9.18 1.98
N PRO A 115 12.03 -8.27 2.98
CA PRO A 115 13.01 -7.22 3.21
C PRO A 115 14.38 -7.82 3.51
N LEU A 116 15.43 -7.29 2.88
CA LEU A 116 16.81 -7.71 3.13
C LEU A 116 17.55 -6.69 3.98
N ARG A 117 17.46 -5.40 3.62
CA ARG A 117 18.16 -4.30 4.29
C ARG A 117 17.68 -2.93 3.81
N THR A 118 17.93 -1.92 4.63
CA THR A 118 17.68 -0.51 4.32
C THR A 118 18.82 0.36 4.83
N THR A 119 19.10 1.46 4.13
CA THR A 119 20.17 2.41 4.48
C THR A 119 19.74 3.82 4.08
N PHE A 120 20.12 4.81 4.88
CA PHE A 120 19.99 6.22 4.53
C PHE A 120 21.34 6.93 4.71
N ASN A 121 21.77 7.65 3.68
CA ASN A 121 22.93 8.54 3.73
C ASN A 121 22.43 9.99 3.88
N GLY A 122 22.70 10.58 5.05
CA GLY A 122 22.28 11.94 5.37
C GLY A 122 23.07 13.04 4.68
N THR A 123 24.25 12.74 4.16
CA THR A 123 25.11 13.71 3.44
C THR A 123 24.58 13.93 2.02
N SER A 124 24.15 12.88 1.34
CA SER A 124 23.56 12.96 -0.02
C SER A 124 22.03 13.01 -0.02
N ASN A 125 21.39 12.87 1.15
CA ASN A 125 19.93 12.69 1.29
C ASN A 125 19.40 11.56 0.40
N MET A 126 20.09 10.42 0.40
CA MET A 126 19.68 9.25 -0.36
C MET A 126 19.31 8.09 0.56
N GLY A 127 18.21 7.41 0.22
CA GLY A 127 17.76 6.20 0.90
C GLY A 127 17.77 5.00 -0.04
N TRP A 128 18.09 3.82 0.47
CA TRP A 128 18.08 2.57 -0.28
C TRP A 128 17.22 1.52 0.39
N LEU A 129 16.42 0.84 -0.42
CA LEU A 129 15.71 -0.38 -0.05
C LEU A 129 16.30 -1.55 -0.81
N ASN A 130 16.43 -2.70 -0.17
CA ASN A 130 16.75 -3.94 -0.85
C ASN A 130 15.89 -5.07 -0.28
N TYR A 131 15.20 -5.76 -1.17
CA TYR A 131 14.23 -6.78 -0.83
C TYR A 131 14.10 -7.78 -1.99
N ARG A 132 13.52 -8.94 -1.72
CA ARG A 132 13.08 -9.89 -2.74
C ARG A 132 11.59 -9.82 -2.90
N SER A 133 11.11 -9.65 -4.13
CA SER A 133 9.72 -9.82 -4.53
C SER A 133 9.55 -11.14 -5.25
N GLY A 134 8.44 -11.84 -4.96
CA GLY A 134 8.05 -13.03 -5.72
C GLY A 134 7.82 -12.79 -7.21
N SER A 135 7.49 -11.55 -7.62
CA SER A 135 7.22 -11.20 -9.02
C SER A 135 8.42 -10.53 -9.72
N PHE A 136 9.28 -9.84 -8.97
CA PHE A 136 10.37 -9.05 -9.54
C PHE A 136 11.77 -9.58 -9.23
N GLY A 137 11.90 -10.64 -8.42
CA GLY A 137 13.19 -11.10 -7.93
C GLY A 137 13.78 -10.16 -6.88
N GLU A 138 15.11 -10.10 -6.79
CA GLU A 138 15.79 -9.16 -5.89
C GLU A 138 15.83 -7.76 -6.50
N VAL A 139 15.32 -6.77 -5.76
CA VAL A 139 15.25 -5.37 -6.17
C VAL A 139 16.11 -4.54 -5.23
N VAL A 140 16.79 -3.55 -5.79
CA VAL A 140 17.40 -2.45 -5.05
C VAL A 140 16.77 -1.17 -5.55
N ASP A 141 16.08 -0.45 -4.68
CA ASP A 141 15.60 0.90 -4.98
C ASP A 141 16.52 1.92 -4.31
N ARG A 142 16.85 2.99 -5.02
CA ARG A 142 17.47 4.20 -4.48
C ARG A 142 16.51 5.37 -4.63
N TYR A 143 16.40 6.18 -3.58
CA TYR A 143 15.53 7.35 -3.53
C TYR A 143 16.33 8.58 -3.14
N ARG A 144 16.17 9.69 -3.85
CA ARG A 144 16.65 11.00 -3.40
C ARG A 144 15.53 11.72 -2.64
N TRP A 145 15.90 12.26 -1.49
CA TRP A 145 15.02 13.03 -0.63
C TRP A 145 15.32 14.53 -0.76
N GLU A 146 14.26 15.33 -0.80
CA GLU A 146 14.31 16.77 -0.94
C GLU A 146 13.14 17.40 -0.17
N GLY A 147 13.42 18.33 0.74
CA GLY A 147 12.37 18.96 1.56
C GLY A 147 11.55 17.96 2.39
N GLY A 148 12.12 16.80 2.76
CA GLY A 148 11.41 15.75 3.50
C GLY A 148 10.55 14.82 2.65
N CYS A 149 10.60 14.93 1.32
CA CYS A 149 9.85 14.08 0.41
C CYS A 149 10.80 13.34 -0.56
N ILE A 150 10.37 12.18 -1.06
CA ILE A 150 11.02 11.47 -2.15
C ILE A 150 10.75 12.23 -3.45
N ALA A 151 11.81 12.72 -4.07
CA ALA A 151 11.75 13.52 -5.29
C ALA A 151 12.28 12.76 -6.53
N GLU A 152 12.96 11.62 -6.33
CA GLU A 152 13.56 10.87 -7.43
C GLU A 152 13.82 9.41 -7.06
N HIS A 153 13.73 8.51 -8.04
CA HIS A 153 13.79 7.06 -7.86
C HIS A 153 14.60 6.36 -8.96
N TRP A 154 15.43 5.39 -8.57
CA TRP A 154 16.14 4.44 -9.45
C TRP A 154 16.00 3.01 -8.93
N ASP A 155 15.80 2.06 -9.84
CA ASP A 155 15.75 0.62 -9.56
C ASP A 155 16.49 -0.23 -10.61
N GLN A 156 16.43 0.17 -11.88
CA GLN A 156 17.00 -0.59 -12.98
C GLN A 156 18.53 -0.64 -12.92
N GLY A 157 19.06 -1.84 -12.67
CA GLY A 157 20.52 -2.06 -12.56
C GLY A 157 21.15 -1.40 -11.33
N GLU A 158 20.33 -0.89 -10.40
CA GLU A 158 20.78 -0.24 -9.18
C GLU A 158 21.46 -1.27 -8.26
N LYS A 159 22.49 -0.82 -7.53
CA LYS A 159 23.26 -1.65 -6.60
C LYS A 159 23.17 -1.08 -5.22
N TYR A 160 23.09 -1.97 -4.23
CA TYR A 160 23.12 -1.54 -2.85
C TYR A 160 24.46 -0.87 -2.53
N PRO A 161 24.48 0.27 -1.81
CA PRO A 161 25.71 1.00 -1.57
C PRO A 161 26.65 0.18 -0.68
N THR A 162 27.95 0.25 -1.00
CA THR A 162 29.01 -0.43 -0.23
C THR A 162 29.59 0.45 0.89
N SER A 163 29.26 1.75 0.90
CA SER A 163 29.64 2.71 1.94
C SER A 163 28.48 3.68 2.18
N THR A 164 28.34 4.12 3.42
CA THR A 164 27.18 4.88 3.91
C THR A 164 27.61 6.09 4.68
#